data_AF-A0A328S9N0-F1
#
_entry.id   AF-A0A328S9N0-F1
#
_cell.length_a   1.000
_cell.length_b   1.000
_cell.length_c   1.000
_cell.angle_alpha   90.00
_cell.angle_beta   90.00
_cell.angle_gamma   90.00
#
_symmetry.space_group_name_H-M   'P 1'
#
loop_
_entity.id
_entity.type
_entity.pdbx_description
1 polymer ?
#
loop_
_entity_poly.entity_id
_entity_poly.type
_entity_poly.pdbx_seq_one_letter_code
_entity_poly.pdbx_strand_id
1 'polypeptide(L)'
;MTLIINITTPEGIVLASDSRQTIRNNDVRRVFTDNTRKLFMVNDRVMVGTAGLAFFVDETGIQKNMSKYMDEFTQSIDLADLTVKEVAHRLHDFINNKYPWEQQLDMSAKQLRIETEKSGAQILSLEKLSDSIKFKIKQLNGRIEEGRLNIELIEMIVAGFNKDGTA
;
A
#
# COMPACT_ATOMS: atom_id res chain seq x y z
N MET A 1 -3.45 9.83 5.48
CA MET A 1 -4.23 10.45 4.38
C MET A 1 -3.23 11.10 3.45
N THR A 2 -3.40 10.91 2.16
CA THR A 2 -2.49 11.42 1.14
C THR A 2 -3.31 11.85 -0.07
N LEU A 3 -2.92 12.96 -0.70
CA LEU A 3 -3.43 13.37 -2.01
C LEU A 3 -2.24 13.43 -2.96
N ILE A 4 -2.36 12.77 -4.11
CA ILE A 4 -1.42 12.87 -5.23
C ILE A 4 -2.23 13.26 -6.45
N ILE A 5 -1.73 14.25 -7.20
CA ILE A 5 -2.35 14.74 -8.43
C ILE A 5 -1.32 14.65 -9.55
N ASN A 6 -1.70 14.03 -10.65
CA ASN A 6 -0.97 14.01 -11.91
C ASN A 6 -1.74 14.84 -12.95
N ILE A 7 -1.05 15.77 -13.61
CA ILE A 7 -1.57 16.54 -14.75
C ILE A 7 -0.60 16.37 -15.91
N THR A 8 -1.12 15.90 -17.04
CA THR A 8 -0.40 15.87 -18.32
C THR A 8 -0.71 17.13 -19.12
N THR A 9 0.32 17.76 -19.66
CA THR A 9 0.27 18.94 -20.53
C THR A 9 1.01 18.62 -21.84
N PRO A 10 0.84 19.40 -22.92
CA PRO A 10 1.57 19.19 -24.16
C PRO A 10 3.10 19.21 -24.00
N GLU A 11 3.61 19.97 -23.02
CA GLU A 11 5.05 20.18 -22.81
C GLU A 11 5.62 19.32 -21.68
N GLY A 12 4.80 18.52 -20.99
CA GLY A 12 5.29 17.73 -19.86
C GLY A 12 4.23 17.26 -18.88
N ILE A 13 4.69 16.70 -17.77
CA ILE A 13 3.88 16.16 -16.68
C ILE A 13 4.17 16.92 -15.40
N VAL A 14 3.12 17.23 -14.66
CA VAL A 14 3.19 17.78 -13.29
C VAL A 14 2.66 16.73 -12.33
N LEU A 15 3.49 16.29 -11.40
CA LEU A 15 3.11 15.42 -10.29
C LEU A 15 3.28 16.18 -8.98
N ALA A 16 2.23 16.25 -8.18
CA ALA A 16 2.23 16.96 -6.89
C ALA A 16 1.61 16.09 -5.79
N SER A 17 2.10 16.22 -4.56
CA SER A 17 1.51 15.58 -3.39
C SER A 17 1.52 16.50 -2.17
N ASP A 18 0.68 16.19 -1.19
CA ASP A 18 0.85 16.73 0.15
C ASP A 18 2.09 16.12 0.84
N SER A 19 2.62 16.80 1.85
CA SER A 19 3.79 16.35 2.64
C SER A 19 3.41 15.76 4.00
N ARG A 20 2.10 15.67 4.32
CA ARG A 20 1.62 15.26 5.64
C ARG A 20 1.55 13.75 5.77
N GLN A 21 2.09 13.21 6.84
CA GLN A 21 1.91 11.82 7.24
C GLN A 21 1.05 11.77 8.50
N THR A 22 0.01 10.94 8.47
CA THR A 22 -0.91 10.76 9.58
C THR A 22 -0.82 9.32 10.06
N ILE A 23 -0.68 9.13 11.36
CA ILE A 23 -0.83 7.81 11.99
C ILE A 23 -2.26 7.68 12.49
N ARG A 24 -2.82 6.48 12.33
CA ARG A 24 -4.09 6.11 12.93
C ARG A 24 -3.79 5.15 14.07
N ASN A 25 -4.22 5.50 15.27
CA ASN A 25 -4.24 4.58 16.41
C ASN A 25 -5.69 4.48 16.89
N ASN A 26 -6.32 3.33 16.64
CA ASN A 26 -7.77 3.15 16.75
C ASN A 26 -8.53 4.22 15.93
N ASP A 27 -9.55 4.86 16.49
CA ASP A 27 -10.31 5.92 15.81
C ASP A 27 -9.63 7.30 15.83
N VAL A 28 -8.48 7.43 16.50
CA VAL A 28 -7.78 8.71 16.59
C VAL A 28 -6.76 8.84 15.48
N ARG A 29 -6.92 9.88 14.65
CA ARG A 29 -5.96 10.28 13.62
C ARG A 29 -5.08 11.40 14.16
N ARG A 30 -3.76 11.22 14.11
CA ARG A 30 -2.78 12.24 14.53
C ARG A 30 -1.79 12.50 13.42
N VAL A 31 -1.47 13.79 13.21
CA VAL A 31 -0.36 14.17 12.34
C VAL A 31 0.93 13.68 13.00
N PHE A 32 1.67 12.86 12.28
CA PHE A 32 2.97 12.36 12.71
C PHE A 32 4.09 13.32 12.26
N THR A 33 4.00 13.78 11.01
CA THR A 33 4.90 14.79 10.45
C THR A 33 4.23 15.53 9.29
N ASP A 34 4.66 16.76 9.02
CA ASP A 34 4.26 17.58 7.87
C ASP A 34 5.35 17.64 6.79
N ASN A 35 6.42 16.84 6.91
CA ASN A 35 7.57 16.87 6.00
C ASN A 35 7.98 15.48 5.49
N THR A 36 7.02 14.69 5.02
CA THR A 36 7.28 13.39 4.39
C THR A 36 7.40 13.54 2.88
N ARG A 37 8.47 12.97 2.31
CA ARG A 37 8.62 12.80 0.86
C ARG A 37 7.72 11.67 0.37
N LYS A 38 6.85 11.98 -0.59
CA LYS A 38 5.95 11.01 -1.25
C LYS A 38 6.13 10.95 -2.76
N LEU A 39 6.94 11.83 -3.33
CA LEU A 39 7.28 11.87 -4.75
C LEU A 39 8.75 11.44 -4.92
N PHE A 40 9.00 10.56 -5.87
CA PHE A 40 10.30 9.93 -6.09
C PHE A 40 10.59 9.91 -7.58
N MET A 41 11.70 10.53 -7.98
CA MET A 41 12.19 10.44 -9.34
C MET A 41 12.91 9.10 -9.52
N VAL A 42 12.44 8.29 -10.47
CA VAL A 42 13.02 6.97 -10.78
C VAL A 42 14.14 7.11 -11.79
N ASN A 43 13.94 7.95 -12.78
CA ASN A 43 14.93 8.39 -13.76
C ASN A 43 14.54 9.79 -14.26
N ASP A 44 15.29 10.36 -15.21
CA ASP A 44 15.06 11.71 -15.73
C ASP A 44 13.70 11.91 -16.43
N ARG A 45 12.94 10.84 -16.67
CA ARG A 45 11.67 10.85 -17.41
C ARG A 45 10.48 10.35 -16.61
N VAL A 46 10.70 9.64 -15.50
CA VAL A 46 9.66 8.91 -14.75
C VAL A 46 9.72 9.26 -13.27
N MET A 47 8.56 9.64 -12.72
CA MET A 47 8.34 9.93 -11.32
C MET A 47 7.23 9.05 -10.75
N VAL A 48 7.35 8.73 -9.46
CA VAL A 48 6.39 7.92 -8.71
C VAL A 48 5.89 8.70 -7.51
N GLY A 49 4.57 8.76 -7.33
CA GLY A 49 3.92 9.21 -6.11
C GLY A 49 3.42 8.02 -5.28
N THR A 50 3.58 8.06 -3.95
CA THR A 50 3.12 6.99 -3.04
C THR A 50 2.10 7.46 -2.01
N ALA A 51 1.07 6.63 -1.80
CA ALA A 51 -0.04 6.82 -0.87
C ALA A 51 -0.39 5.51 -0.15
N GLY A 52 -1.32 5.58 0.79
CA GLY A 52 -1.73 4.41 1.58
C GLY A 52 -0.75 4.07 2.71
N LEU A 53 -0.40 2.79 2.82
CA LEU A 53 0.43 2.23 3.89
C LEU A 53 1.85 2.79 3.84
N ALA A 54 2.24 3.51 4.88
CA ALA A 54 3.53 4.21 4.90
C ALA A 54 4.65 3.45 5.63
N PHE A 55 4.29 2.46 6.45
CA PHE A 55 5.24 1.62 7.18
C PHE A 55 4.75 0.18 7.13
N PHE A 56 5.62 -0.74 6.77
CA PHE A 56 5.34 -2.17 6.87
C PHE A 56 6.59 -2.91 7.35
N VAL A 57 6.34 -4.08 7.93
CA VAL A 57 7.37 -5.01 8.37
C VAL A 57 7.67 -5.93 7.20
N ASP A 58 8.92 -5.98 6.77
CA ASP A 58 9.35 -6.92 5.74
C ASP A 58 9.57 -8.33 6.30
N GLU A 59 9.93 -9.28 5.43
CA GLU A 59 10.18 -10.68 5.79
C GLU A 59 11.28 -10.86 6.86
N THR A 60 12.16 -9.87 7.05
CA THR A 60 13.22 -9.91 8.07
C THR A 60 12.73 -9.47 9.45
N GLY A 61 11.47 -9.04 9.56
CA GLY A 61 10.90 -8.50 10.79
C GLY A 61 11.25 -7.04 11.03
N ILE A 62 11.92 -6.37 10.09
CA ILE A 62 12.31 -4.97 10.23
C ILE A 62 11.21 -4.08 9.65
N GLN A 63 10.70 -3.17 10.48
CA GLN A 63 9.78 -2.13 10.00
C GLN A 63 10.57 -1.01 9.31
N LYS A 64 10.21 -0.69 8.06
CA LYS A 64 10.78 0.46 7.33
C LYS A 64 9.67 1.34 6.77
N ASN A 65 10.01 2.60 6.52
CA ASN A 65 9.14 3.55 5.83
C ASN A 65 9.15 3.28 4.32
N MET A 66 8.01 3.50 3.66
CA MET A 66 7.87 3.47 2.20
C MET A 66 8.96 4.27 1.48
N SER A 67 9.35 5.45 1.98
CA SER A 67 10.41 6.25 1.37
C SER A 67 11.75 5.53 1.28
N LYS A 68 12.06 4.66 2.26
CA LYS A 68 13.29 3.87 2.26
C LYS A 68 13.26 2.78 1.19
N TYR A 69 12.13 2.11 1.01
CA TYR A 69 11.96 1.14 -0.08
C TYR A 69 12.00 1.83 -1.44
N MET A 70 11.45 3.04 -1.57
CA MET A 70 11.59 3.82 -2.80
C MET A 70 13.05 4.23 -3.06
N ASP A 71 13.79 4.65 -2.03
CA ASP A 71 15.23 4.94 -2.19
C ASP A 71 15.99 3.69 -2.64
N GLU A 72 15.75 2.54 -2.01
CA GLU A 72 16.33 1.24 -2.41
C GLU A 72 15.98 0.91 -3.88
N PHE A 73 14.73 1.14 -4.31
CA PHE A 73 14.30 0.92 -5.68
C PHE A 73 15.01 1.86 -6.65
N THR A 74 15.00 3.18 -6.40
CA THR A 74 15.60 4.19 -7.29
C THR A 74 17.12 4.07 -7.43
N GLN A 75 17.79 3.47 -6.45
CA GLN A 75 19.23 3.20 -6.48
C GLN A 75 19.58 1.87 -7.18
N SER A 76 18.58 1.08 -7.58
CA SER A 76 18.83 -0.19 -8.29
C SER A 76 19.42 0.05 -9.68
N ILE A 77 20.28 -0.88 -10.11
CA ILE A 77 20.90 -0.86 -11.43
C ILE A 77 19.82 -1.15 -12.48
N ASP A 78 19.86 -0.48 -13.64
CA ASP A 78 18.99 -0.71 -14.81
C ASP A 78 17.59 -0.02 -14.80
N LEU A 79 17.51 1.25 -14.40
CA LEU A 79 16.25 2.04 -14.47
C LEU A 79 16.23 3.12 -15.55
N ALA A 80 17.39 3.55 -16.06
CA ALA A 80 17.50 4.72 -16.95
C ALA A 80 16.70 4.57 -18.26
N ASP A 81 16.64 3.33 -18.76
CA ASP A 81 16.10 3.04 -20.09
C ASP A 81 14.68 2.49 -20.08
N LEU A 82 14.12 2.27 -18.90
CA LEU A 82 12.78 1.70 -18.76
C LEU A 82 11.71 2.66 -19.27
N THR A 83 10.65 2.05 -19.81
CA THR A 83 9.36 2.69 -20.08
C THR A 83 8.59 2.91 -18.78
N VAL A 84 7.59 3.81 -18.81
CA VAL A 84 6.69 4.06 -17.70
C VAL A 84 6.04 2.76 -17.21
N LYS A 85 5.59 1.92 -18.15
CA LYS A 85 4.97 0.62 -17.86
C LYS A 85 5.94 -0.37 -17.21
N GLU A 86 7.18 -0.45 -17.69
CA GLU A 86 8.19 -1.32 -17.09
C GLU A 86 8.56 -0.86 -15.68
N VAL A 87 8.68 0.46 -15.45
CA VAL A 87 8.86 1.01 -14.10
C VAL A 87 7.70 0.60 -13.20
N ALA A 88 6.45 0.73 -13.66
CA ALA A 88 5.27 0.36 -12.88
C ALA A 88 5.26 -1.13 -12.50
N HIS A 89 5.55 -2.03 -13.44
CA HIS A 89 5.62 -3.46 -13.17
C HIS A 89 6.79 -3.82 -12.24
N ARG A 90 8.00 -3.34 -12.51
CA ARG A 90 9.17 -3.63 -11.67
C ARG A 90 8.97 -3.09 -10.26
N LEU A 91 8.36 -1.91 -10.10
CA LEU A 91 8.07 -1.34 -8.80
C LEU A 91 7.01 -2.16 -8.05
N HIS A 92 5.94 -2.57 -8.74
CA HIS A 92 4.92 -3.45 -8.18
C HIS A 92 5.55 -4.75 -7.65
N ASP A 93 6.39 -5.40 -8.46
CA ASP A 93 7.04 -6.66 -8.09
C ASP A 93 8.04 -6.44 -6.94
N PHE A 94 8.82 -5.36 -7.01
CA PHE A 94 9.75 -4.99 -5.94
C PHE A 94 9.03 -4.82 -4.60
N ILE A 95 7.90 -4.10 -4.56
CA ILE A 95 7.14 -3.88 -3.33
C ILE A 95 6.43 -5.15 -2.86
N ASN A 96 5.80 -5.91 -3.76
CA ASN A 96 5.15 -7.17 -3.38
C ASN A 96 6.13 -8.19 -2.81
N ASN A 97 7.38 -8.23 -3.31
CA ASN A 97 8.42 -9.10 -2.76
C ASN A 97 8.92 -8.63 -1.38
N LYS A 98 8.65 -7.38 -0.98
CA LYS A 98 9.05 -6.83 0.33
C LYS A 98 7.92 -6.81 1.34
N TYR A 99 6.68 -6.65 0.87
CA TYR A 99 5.50 -6.51 1.71
C TYR A 99 4.76 -7.86 1.81
N PRO A 100 4.90 -8.62 2.92
CA PRO A 100 4.29 -9.95 3.07
C PRO A 100 2.78 -9.85 3.38
N TRP A 101 2.03 -9.21 2.49
CA TRP A 101 0.61 -8.87 2.68
C TRP A 101 -0.28 -10.11 2.85
N GLU A 102 0.04 -11.22 2.17
CA GLU A 102 -0.69 -12.48 2.33
C GLU A 102 -0.57 -13.02 3.76
N GLN A 103 0.63 -12.99 4.33
CA GLN A 103 0.88 -13.43 5.70
C GLN A 103 0.18 -12.52 6.69
N GLN A 104 0.16 -11.21 6.45
CA GLN A 104 -0.59 -10.26 7.28
C GLN A 104 -2.09 -10.55 7.26
N LEU A 105 -2.66 -10.81 6.08
CA LEU A 105 -4.07 -11.16 5.93
C LEU A 105 -4.41 -12.46 6.68
N ASP A 106 -3.55 -13.48 6.58
CA ASP A 106 -3.71 -14.74 7.30
C ASP A 106 -3.58 -14.56 8.83
N MET A 107 -2.68 -13.69 9.29
CA MET A 107 -2.58 -13.34 10.71
C MET A 107 -3.83 -12.60 11.21
N SER A 108 -4.36 -11.64 10.45
CA SER A 108 -5.63 -10.97 10.79
C SER A 108 -6.79 -11.95 10.86
N ALA A 109 -6.84 -12.95 9.97
CA ALA A 109 -7.84 -14.01 10.01
C ALA A 109 -7.72 -14.87 11.28
N LYS A 110 -6.49 -15.25 11.67
CA LYS A 110 -6.24 -15.99 12.92
C LYS A 110 -6.64 -15.17 14.14
N GLN A 111 -6.32 -13.88 14.16
CA GLN A 111 -6.69 -12.98 15.26
C GLN A 111 -8.22 -12.86 15.38
N LEU A 112 -8.93 -12.69 14.25
CA LEU A 112 -10.40 -12.67 14.22
C LEU A 112 -10.99 -13.96 14.80
N ARG A 113 -10.40 -15.13 14.48
CA ARG A 113 -10.84 -16.41 15.06
C ARG A 113 -10.70 -16.44 16.58
N ILE A 114 -9.51 -16.08 17.08
CA ILE A 114 -9.21 -16.06 18.52
C ILE A 114 -10.15 -15.11 19.27
N GLU A 115 -10.41 -13.92 18.72
CA GLU A 115 -11.30 -12.93 19.33
C GLU A 115 -12.76 -13.41 19.32
N THR A 116 -13.19 -14.03 18.22
CA THR A 116 -14.55 -14.60 18.11
C THR A 116 -14.77 -15.70 19.13
N GLU A 117 -13.82 -16.64 19.26
CA GLU A 117 -13.87 -17.72 20.25
C GLU A 117 -13.87 -17.19 21.69
N LYS A 118 -13.01 -16.20 22.01
CA LYS A 118 -12.96 -15.56 23.33
C LYS A 118 -14.26 -14.85 23.69
N SER A 119 -14.95 -14.29 22.70
CA SER A 119 -16.24 -13.63 22.91
C SER A 119 -17.43 -14.61 22.99
N GLY A 120 -17.21 -15.91 22.74
CA GLY A 120 -18.28 -16.92 22.71
C GLY A 120 -19.18 -16.85 21.48
N ALA A 121 -18.82 -16.05 20.47
CA ALA A 121 -19.50 -15.98 19.19
C ALA A 121 -19.09 -17.15 18.27
N GLN A 122 -19.88 -17.38 17.22
CA GLN A 122 -19.67 -18.48 16.28
C GLN A 122 -19.30 -17.94 14.89
N ILE A 123 -18.19 -18.41 14.32
CA ILE A 123 -17.84 -18.12 12.92
C ILE A 123 -18.69 -19.00 12.01
N LEU A 124 -19.50 -18.37 11.16
CA LEU A 124 -20.34 -19.07 10.18
C LEU A 124 -19.57 -19.30 8.87
N SER A 125 -18.79 -18.31 8.44
CA SER A 125 -17.96 -18.43 7.24
C SER A 125 -16.73 -17.52 7.31
N LEU A 126 -15.65 -17.95 6.68
CA LEU A 126 -14.41 -17.20 6.54
C LEU A 126 -13.80 -17.56 5.18
N GLU A 127 -14.14 -16.76 4.17
CA GLU A 127 -13.83 -17.01 2.76
C GLU A 127 -12.67 -16.13 2.31
N LYS A 128 -11.57 -16.75 1.88
CA LYS A 128 -10.40 -16.05 1.34
C LYS A 128 -10.65 -15.69 -0.13
N LEU A 129 -10.57 -14.41 -0.43
CA LEU A 129 -10.53 -13.84 -1.78
C LEU A 129 -9.08 -13.52 -2.14
N SER A 130 -8.84 -12.91 -3.31
CA SER A 130 -7.50 -12.57 -3.78
C SER A 130 -6.75 -11.58 -2.88
N ASP A 131 -7.44 -10.59 -2.30
CA ASP A 131 -6.85 -9.46 -1.57
C ASP A 131 -7.46 -9.25 -0.17
N SER A 132 -8.32 -10.16 0.26
CA SER A 132 -9.20 -9.94 1.40
C SER A 132 -9.87 -11.21 1.87
N ILE A 133 -10.52 -11.14 3.03
CA ILE A 133 -11.30 -12.23 3.59
C ILE A 133 -12.69 -11.72 3.94
N LYS A 134 -13.73 -12.34 3.37
CA LYS A 134 -15.11 -12.11 3.80
C LYS A 134 -15.44 -13.01 4.98
N PHE A 135 -16.07 -12.45 6.01
CA PHE A 135 -16.48 -13.21 7.17
C PHE A 135 -17.95 -13.01 7.51
N LYS A 136 -18.53 -14.03 8.14
CA LYS A 136 -19.84 -13.97 8.80
C LYS A 136 -19.72 -14.56 10.20
N ILE A 137 -20.11 -13.80 11.21
CA ILE A 137 -20.03 -14.18 12.63
C ILE A 137 -21.41 -14.06 13.25
N LYS A 138 -21.87 -15.11 13.92
CA LYS A 138 -23.07 -15.09 14.74
C LYS A 138 -22.69 -14.75 16.17
N GLN A 139 -23.12 -13.57 16.61
CA GLN A 139 -22.95 -13.08 17.98
C GLN A 139 -23.83 -13.89 18.96
N LEU A 140 -23.49 -13.84 20.26
CA LEU A 140 -24.26 -14.52 21.33
C LEU A 140 -25.75 -14.15 21.36
N ASN A 141 -26.07 -12.90 21.02
CA ASN A 141 -27.45 -12.41 20.94
C ASN A 141 -28.22 -12.89 19.68
N GLY A 142 -27.60 -13.75 18.87
CA GLY A 142 -28.15 -14.27 17.63
C GLY A 142 -27.97 -13.37 16.40
N ARG A 143 -27.44 -12.15 16.56
CA ARG A 143 -27.17 -11.23 15.44
C ARG A 143 -26.07 -11.79 14.56
N ILE A 144 -26.27 -11.77 13.26
CA ILE A 144 -25.23 -12.08 12.28
C ILE A 144 -24.55 -10.78 11.87
N GLU A 145 -23.25 -10.75 12.02
CA GLU A 145 -22.38 -9.68 11.57
C GLU A 145 -21.61 -10.15 10.33
N GLU A 146 -21.62 -9.34 9.29
CA GLU A 146 -20.90 -9.60 8.05
C GLU A 146 -19.87 -8.49 7.84
N GLY A 147 -18.68 -8.86 7.40
CA GLY A 147 -17.62 -7.90 7.17
C GLY A 147 -16.52 -8.44 6.26
N ARG A 148 -15.51 -7.59 6.06
CA ARG A 148 -14.36 -7.90 5.21
C ARG A 148 -13.07 -7.45 5.90
N LEU A 149 -12.12 -8.36 6.03
CA LEU A 149 -10.74 -8.03 6.34
C LEU A 149 -10.06 -7.69 5.01
N ASN A 150 -9.55 -6.48 4.88
CA ASN A 150 -8.80 -6.05 3.70
C ASN A 150 -7.32 -5.90 4.10
N ILE A 151 -6.44 -6.09 3.13
CA ILE A 151 -5.05 -5.62 3.27
C ILE A 151 -4.99 -4.10 3.33
N GLU A 152 -4.01 -3.56 4.04
CA GLU A 152 -3.70 -2.14 3.93
C GLU A 152 -2.89 -1.91 2.65
N LEU A 153 -3.47 -1.15 1.72
CA LEU A 153 -2.90 -0.98 0.38
C LEU A 153 -1.75 0.03 0.38
N ILE A 154 -0.73 -0.27 -0.41
CA ILE A 154 0.25 0.71 -0.89
C ILE A 154 -0.25 1.17 -2.27
N GLU A 155 -0.60 2.44 -2.37
CA GLU A 155 -1.12 3.02 -3.61
C GLU A 155 0.00 3.82 -4.29
N MET A 156 0.13 3.66 -5.61
CA MET A 156 1.20 4.29 -6.38
C MET A 156 0.66 4.88 -7.67
N ILE A 157 1.13 6.09 -8.01
CA ILE A 157 0.95 6.69 -9.33
C ILE A 157 2.33 6.77 -9.98
N VAL A 158 2.49 6.12 -11.14
CA VAL A 158 3.69 6.21 -11.96
C VAL A 158 3.38 7.11 -13.15
N ALA A 159 4.17 8.16 -13.33
CA ALA A 159 3.93 9.15 -14.37
C ALA A 159 5.26 9.53 -15.04
N GLY A 160 5.27 9.64 -16.36
CA GLY A 160 6.47 9.98 -17.11
C GLY A 160 6.29 9.84 -18.61
N PHE A 161 7.42 9.82 -19.32
CA PHE A 161 7.46 9.60 -20.76
C PHE A 161 8.47 8.51 -21.15
N ASN A 162 8.11 7.72 -22.14
CA ASN A 162 8.98 6.77 -22.83
C ASN A 162 9.96 7.51 -23.74
N LYS A 163 11.06 6.85 -24.14
CA LYS A 163 12.10 7.47 -24.99
C LYS A 163 11.57 7.88 -26.36
N ASP A 164 10.53 7.22 -26.83
CA ASP A 164 9.83 7.53 -28.08
C ASP A 164 8.78 8.65 -27.93
N GLY A 165 8.65 9.25 -26.75
CA GLY A 165 7.70 10.32 -26.44
C GLY A 165 6.29 9.84 -26.10
N THR A 166 6.04 8.52 -26.07
CA THR A 166 4.75 7.99 -25.58
C THR A 166 4.67 8.08 -24.05
N ALA A 167 3.48 8.14 -23.47
CA ALA A 167 3.25 8.14 -22.03
C ALA A 167 2.71 6.80 -21.55
#